data_AF-A0A0C9XMD7-F1
#
_entry.id   AF-A0A0C9XMD7-F1
#
_cell.length_a   1.000
_cell.length_b   1.000
_cell.length_c   1.000
_cell.angle_alpha   90.00
_cell.angle_beta   90.00
_cell.angle_gamma   90.00
#
_symmetry.space_group_name_H-M   'P 1'
#
loop_
_entity.id
_entity.type
_entity.pdbx_description
1 polymer ?
#
loop_
_entity_poly.entity_id
_entity_poly.type
_entity_poly.pdbx_seq_one_letter_code
_entity_poly.pdbx_strand_id
1 'polypeptide(L)'
;MFHKLLVDFIIADDQSLCIVKCEEFWHLLLLLKNDLKDSDIPHHTKIKSNILQAWKDYFTVLKTDLQHAVGNISFTIDIWSLDS
;
A
#
# COMPACT_ATOMS: atom_id res chain seq x y z
N MET A 1 2.82 11.62 10.41
CA MET A 1 1.91 12.18 9.38
C MET A 1 2.34 11.80 7.96
N PHE A 2 3.57 12.11 7.53
CA PHE A 2 4.06 11.78 6.18
C PHE A 2 4.01 10.27 5.85
N HIS A 3 4.49 9.40 6.74
CA HIS A 3 4.48 7.94 6.51
C HIS A 3 3.10 7.36 6.25
N LYS A 4 2.07 7.90 6.92
CA LYS A 4 0.69 7.45 6.73
C LYS A 4 0.19 7.83 5.35
N LEU A 5 0.39 9.09 4.94
CA LEU A 5 0.01 9.57 3.60
C LEU A 5 0.70 8.80 2.48
N LEU A 6 1.98 8.43 2.66
CA LEU A 6 2.72 7.63 1.69
C LEU A 6 2.16 6.19 1.58
N VAL A 7 1.81 5.58 2.71
CA VAL A 7 1.18 4.25 2.72
C VAL A 7 -0.21 4.29 2.10
N ASP A 8 -1.01 5.31 2.43
CA ASP A 8 -2.35 5.50 1.88
C ASP A 8 -2.30 5.70 0.36
N PHE A 9 -1.35 6.50 -0.16
CA PHE A 9 -1.09 6.67 -1.59
C PHE A 9 -0.75 5.33 -2.28
N ILE A 10 0.18 4.56 -1.70
CA ILE A 10 0.57 3.27 -2.29
C ILE A 10 -0.62 2.31 -2.37
N ILE A 11 -1.46 2.28 -1.34
CA ILE A 11 -2.62 1.37 -1.28
C ILE A 11 -3.75 1.84 -2.20
N ALA A 12 -4.07 3.14 -2.20
CA ALA A 12 -5.19 3.67 -2.96
C ALA A 12 -4.96 3.59 -4.48
N ASP A 13 -3.71 3.79 -4.91
CA ASP A 13 -3.34 3.88 -6.32
C ASP A 13 -2.60 2.63 -6.83
N ASP A 14 -2.63 1.53 -6.07
CA ASP A 14 -1.94 0.25 -6.37
C ASP A 14 -0.49 0.43 -6.86
N GLN A 15 0.24 1.32 -6.19
CA GLN A 15 1.59 1.67 -6.61
C GLN A 15 2.56 0.54 -6.26
N SER A 16 3.56 0.35 -7.14
CA SER A 16 4.65 -0.56 -6.84
C SER A 16 5.38 -0.15 -5.57
N LEU A 17 5.69 -1.11 -4.70
CA LEU A 17 6.56 -0.90 -3.54
C LEU A 17 7.95 -0.39 -3.92
N CYS A 18 8.35 -0.48 -5.19
CA CYS A 18 9.59 0.07 -5.69
C CYS A 18 9.60 1.59 -5.78
N ILE A 19 8.44 2.27 -5.71
CA ILE A 19 8.37 3.75 -5.75
C ILE A 19 9.18 4.40 -4.62
N VAL A 20 9.30 3.68 -3.50
CA VAL A 20 10.06 4.09 -2.30
C VAL A 20 11.57 3.84 -2.45
N LYS A 21 12.00 3.35 -3.60
CA LYS A 21 13.41 3.23 -3.99
C LYS A 21 13.76 4.17 -5.15
N CYS A 22 12.76 4.85 -5.74
CA CYS A 22 12.96 5.76 -6.85
C CYS A 22 13.48 7.10 -6.33
N GLU A 23 14.74 7.41 -6.64
CA GLU A 23 15.39 8.64 -6.17
C GLU A 23 14.72 9.90 -6.73
N GLU A 24 14.21 9.86 -7.95
CA GLU A 24 13.48 10.97 -8.57
C GLU A 24 12.19 11.30 -7.83
N PHE A 25 11.45 10.26 -7.41
CA PHE A 25 10.27 10.42 -6.58
C PHE A 25 10.63 11.00 -5.21
N TRP A 26 11.75 10.57 -4.61
CA TRP A 26 12.24 11.14 -3.35
C TRP A 26 12.61 12.61 -3.48
N HIS A 27 13.32 13.00 -4.54
CA HIS A 27 13.64 14.40 -4.80
C HIS A 27 12.39 15.26 -4.97
N LEU A 28 11.37 14.76 -5.66
CA LEU A 28 10.10 15.45 -5.79
C LEU A 28 9.42 15.66 -4.43
N LEU A 29 9.41 14.64 -3.56
CA LEU A 29 8.83 14.74 -2.22
C LEU A 29 9.57 15.73 -1.31
N LEU A 30 10.91 15.76 -1.39
CA LEU A 30 11.74 16.73 -0.66
C LEU A 30 11.51 18.16 -1.18
N LEU A 31 11.38 18.34 -2.50
CA LEU A 31 11.06 19.64 -3.11
C LEU A 31 9.68 20.16 -2.69
N LEU A 32 8.68 19.27 -2.62
CA LEU A 32 7.32 19.63 -2.23
C LEU A 32 7.18 19.92 -0.73
N LYS A 33 8.15 19.51 0.10
CA LYS A 33 8.07 19.67 1.55
C LYS A 33 9.44 20.00 2.15
N ASN A 34 9.71 21.30 2.27
CA ASN A 34 10.99 21.84 2.78
C ASN A 34 11.38 21.37 4.20
N ASP A 35 10.42 20.98 5.04
CA ASP A 35 10.70 20.49 6.40
C ASP A 35 10.98 18.98 6.45
N LEU A 36 10.80 18.27 5.33
CA LEU A 36 11.04 16.83 5.26
C LEU A 36 12.54 16.57 5.17
N LYS A 37 13.08 15.79 6.11
CA LYS A 37 14.47 15.36 6.08
C LYS A 37 14.58 13.98 5.45
N ASP A 38 15.77 13.66 4.96
CA ASP A 38 16.09 12.33 4.44
C ASP A 38 15.88 11.23 5.50
N SER A 39 16.12 11.55 6.78
CA SER A 39 15.83 10.65 7.90
C SER A 39 14.34 10.37 8.12
N ASP A 40 13.45 11.24 7.63
CA ASP A 40 12.00 11.05 7.72
C ASP A 40 11.48 10.14 6.61
N ILE A 41 12.32 9.78 5.63
CA ILE A 41 11.97 8.86 4.56
C ILE A 41 12.05 7.43 5.08
N PRO A 42 10.93 6.69 5.15
CA PRO A 42 10.94 5.34 5.67
C PRO A 42 11.58 4.38 4.68
N HIS A 43 12.53 3.58 5.15
CA HIS A 43 13.14 2.52 4.35
C HIS A 43 12.10 1.50 3.87
N HIS A 44 12.35 0.84 2.73
CA HIS A 44 11.40 -0.08 2.09
C HIS A 44 10.88 -1.18 3.04
N THR A 45 11.74 -1.68 3.95
CA THR A 45 11.36 -2.69 4.95
C THR A 45 10.26 -2.18 5.88
N LYS A 46 10.33 -0.90 6.28
CA LYS A 46 9.33 -0.27 7.14
C LYS A 46 8.01 -0.06 6.41
N ILE A 47 8.07 0.37 5.14
CA ILE A 47 6.88 0.54 4.31
C ILE A 47 6.20 -0.80 4.06
N LYS A 48 6.96 -1.85 3.71
CA LYS A 48 6.43 -3.22 3.59
C LYS A 48 5.73 -3.67 4.87
N SER A 49 6.33 -3.42 6.03
CA SER A 49 5.70 -3.76 7.31
C SER A 49 4.41 -2.97 7.56
N ASN A 50 4.38 -1.68 7.20
CA ASN A 50 3.19 -0.84 7.37
C ASN A 50 2.06 -1.27 6.44
N ILE A 51 2.36 -1.64 5.20
CA ILE A 51 1.37 -2.12 4.22
C ILE A 51 0.80 -3.48 4.65
N LEU A 52 1.65 -4.39 5.14
CA LEU A 52 1.17 -5.65 5.72
C LEU A 52 0.25 -5.42 6.92
N GLN A 53 0.53 -4.40 7.74
CA GLN A 53 -0.34 -4.05 8.85
C GLN A 53 -1.67 -3.45 8.36
N ALA A 54 -1.64 -2.50 7.42
CA ALA A 54 -2.84 -1.94 6.82
C ALA A 54 -3.71 -3.04 6.19
N TRP A 55 -3.10 -3.98 5.46
CA TRP A 55 -3.80 -5.15 4.92
C TRP A 55 -4.46 -5.99 6.01
N LYS A 56 -3.80 -6.28 7.14
CA LYS A 56 -4.40 -7.02 8.27
C LYS A 56 -5.60 -6.28 8.85
N ASP A 57 -5.49 -4.97 8.99
CA ASP A 57 -6.55 -4.13 9.54
C ASP A 57 -7.76 -4.14 8.59
N TYR A 58 -7.55 -3.93 7.29
CA TYR A 58 -8.60 -4.05 6.27
C TYR A 58 -9.20 -5.45 6.19
N PHE A 59 -8.37 -6.50 6.27
CA PHE A 59 -8.83 -7.88 6.23
C PHE A 59 -9.74 -8.21 7.41
N THR A 60 -9.48 -7.63 8.58
CA THR A 60 -10.33 -7.80 9.76
C THR A 60 -11.71 -7.20 9.53
N VAL A 61 -11.79 -5.99 8.97
CA VAL A 61 -13.06 -5.34 8.60
C VAL A 61 -13.79 -6.14 7.53
N LEU A 62 -13.11 -6.50 6.45
CA LEU A 62 -13.67 -7.28 5.35
C LEU A 62 -14.25 -8.61 5.83
N LYS A 63 -13.55 -9.30 6.76
CA LYS A 63 -14.05 -10.54 7.35
C LYS A 63 -15.38 -10.33 8.08
N THR A 64 -15.50 -9.25 8.84
CA THR A 64 -16.77 -8.87 9.49
C THR A 64 -17.85 -8.56 8.45
N ASP A 65 -17.55 -7.81 7.39
CA ASP A 65 -18.53 -7.50 6.35
C ASP A 65 -19.02 -8.76 5.63
N LEU A 66 -18.11 -9.69 5.30
CA LEU A 66 -18.44 -10.96 4.66
C LEU A 66 -19.32 -11.86 5.55
N GLN A 67 -19.13 -11.84 6.87
CA GLN A 67 -20.00 -12.57 7.81
C GLN A 67 -21.46 -12.07 7.77
N HIS A 68 -21.68 -10.80 7.41
CA HIS A 68 -23.01 -10.22 7.29
C HIS A 68 -23.60 -10.33 5.87
N ALA A 69 -22.80 -10.73 4.88
CA ALA A 69 -23.20 -10.81 3.46
C ALA A 69 -23.65 -12.22 3.01
N VAL A 70 -24.02 -13.11 3.95
CA VAL A 70 -24.38 -14.51 3.66
C VAL A 70 -25.46 -14.60 2.58
N GLY A 71 -25.20 -15.37 1.52
CA GLY A 71 -26.12 -15.54 0.38
C GLY A 71 -25.92 -14.56 -0.78
N ASN A 72 -25.14 -13.49 -0.59
CA ASN A 72 -24.86 -12.45 -1.60
C ASN A 72 -23.38 -12.39 -1.99
N ILE A 73 -22.64 -13.49 -1.87
CA ILE A 73 -21.21 -13.56 -2.18
C ILE A 73 -21.02 -14.33 -3.49
N SER A 74 -20.35 -13.69 -4.44
CA SER A 74 -19.88 -14.33 -5.68
C SER A 74 -18.35 -14.30 -5.69
N PHE A 75 -17.71 -15.42 -6.05
CA PHE A 75 -16.26 -15.51 -6.17
C PHE A 75 -15.91 -15.61 -7.66
N THR A 76 -15.05 -14.71 -8.13
CA THR A 76 -14.49 -14.75 -9.48
C THR A 76 -13.03 -15.11 -9.36
N ILE A 77 -12.60 -16.12 -10.13
CA ILE A 77 -11.20 -16.53 -10.21
C ILE A 77 -10.72 -16.30 -11.63
N ASP A 78 -9.52 -15.76 -11.74
CA ASP A 78 -8.86 -15.51 -13.00
C ASP A 78 -7.55 -16.31 -13.03
N ILE A 79 -7.41 -17.21 -14.02
CA ILE A 79 -6.30 -18.16 -14.11
C ILE A 79 -5.69 -18.03 -15.50
N TRP A 80 -4.39 -17.71 -15.55
CA TRP A 80 -3.63 -17.60 -16.79
C TRP A 80 -2.40 -18.52 -16.75
N SER A 81 -2.04 -19.10 -17.90
CA SER A 81 -0.72 -19.69 -18.12
C SER A 81 0.27 -18.60 -18.55
N LEU A 82 1.51 -18.70 -18.07
CA LEU A 82 2.63 -18.01 -18.70
C LEU A 82 3.01 -18.82 -19.93
N ASP A 83 2.38 -18.53 -21.05
CA ASP A 83 2.77 -19.12 -22.33
C ASP A 83 4.25 -18.76 -22.57
N SER A 84 5.07 -19.81 -22.74
CA SER A 84 6.52 -19.75 -22.91
C SER A 84 6.93 -19.50 -24.35
#